data_AF-A0A7K5WJ95-F1
#
_entry.id   AF-A0A7K5WJ95-F1
#
_cell.length_a   1.000
_cell.length_b   1.000
_cell.length_c   1.000
_cell.angle_alpha   90.00
_cell.angle_beta   90.00
_cell.angle_gamma   90.00
#
_symmetry.space_group_name_H-M   'P 1'
#
loop_
_entity.id
_entity.type
_entity.pdbx_description
1 polymer ?
#
loop_
_entity_poly.entity_id
_entity_poly.type
_entity_poly.pdbx_seq_one_letter_code
_entity_poly.pdbx_strand_id
1 'polypeptide(L)'
;AEPRLTDPRRTWISFVHRPDDGNHSKRRCKGKDKKLRGLAGPPGPPGPQGPPGAPGAEVTREVLLQEFKEILKEAMEHRASLAVSAQPSQLPPLLLSLQELPPQRRVEEAFHCKLKGPVVVDKKTLVELQNFQSPQAKGSFLRGSGLNVASGRFTAPVGGIYQFSANIHVDHSELRSRAQLRARDQVRVLLCIESLCHRH
;
A
#
# COMPACT_ATOMS: atom_id res chain seq x y z
N ALA A 1 17.30 -15.93 -20.45
CA ALA A 1 15.85 -15.73 -20.65
C ALA A 1 15.46 -14.49 -19.86
N GLU A 2 15.11 -13.39 -20.55
CA GLU A 2 14.70 -12.15 -19.89
C GLU A 2 13.34 -12.29 -19.19
N PRO A 3 13.16 -11.70 -18.00
CA PRO A 3 11.86 -11.66 -17.35
C PRO A 3 10.92 -10.77 -18.16
N ARG A 4 9.85 -11.35 -18.71
CA ARG A 4 8.83 -10.60 -19.44
C ARG A 4 8.14 -9.63 -18.49
N LEU A 5 8.44 -8.35 -18.65
CA LEU A 5 7.76 -7.26 -17.95
C LEU A 5 6.27 -7.35 -18.26
N THR A 6 5.48 -7.75 -17.27
CA THR A 6 4.04 -7.92 -17.44
C THR A 6 3.38 -6.54 -17.36
N ASP A 7 2.64 -6.15 -18.39
CA ASP A 7 1.95 -4.85 -18.46
C ASP A 7 0.96 -4.69 -17.29
N PRO A 8 1.22 -3.75 -16.35
CA PRO A 8 0.40 -3.56 -15.15
C PRO A 8 -1.06 -3.25 -15.48
N ARG A 9 -1.31 -2.57 -16.60
CA ARG A 9 -2.66 -2.20 -17.05
C ARG A 9 -3.45 -3.44 -17.48
N ARG A 10 -2.80 -4.37 -18.19
CA ARG A 10 -3.41 -5.66 -18.55
C ARG A 10 -3.71 -6.52 -17.34
N THR A 11 -2.79 -6.60 -16.38
CA THR A 11 -3.00 -7.35 -15.14
C THR A 11 -4.17 -6.79 -14.33
N TRP A 12 -4.28 -5.47 -14.23
CA TRP A 12 -5.39 -4.80 -13.56
C TRP A 12 -6.73 -5.07 -14.25
N ILE A 13 -6.80 -4.93 -15.58
CA ILE A 13 -8.02 -5.22 -16.35
C ILE A 13 -8.45 -6.68 -16.17
N SER A 14 -7.51 -7.64 -16.16
CA SER A 14 -7.83 -9.06 -15.90
C SER A 14 -8.33 -9.32 -14.48
N PHE A 15 -7.89 -8.54 -13.49
CA PHE A 15 -8.40 -8.64 -12.12
C PHE A 15 -9.84 -8.11 -12.03
N VAL A 16 -10.10 -6.93 -12.61
CA VAL A 16 -11.42 -6.28 -12.58
C VAL A 16 -12.47 -7.05 -13.39
N HIS A 17 -12.07 -7.66 -14.50
CA HIS A 17 -12.96 -8.43 -15.37
C HIS A 17 -12.98 -9.93 -15.08
N ARG A 18 -12.52 -10.38 -13.90
CA ARG A 18 -12.79 -11.77 -13.52
C ARG A 18 -14.30 -11.97 -13.51
N PRO A 19 -14.86 -12.84 -14.37
CA PRO A 19 -16.24 -13.25 -14.21
C PRO A 19 -16.34 -13.93 -12.85
N ASP A 20 -17.44 -13.68 -12.16
CA ASP A 20 -17.77 -14.32 -10.89
C ASP A 20 -18.14 -15.79 -11.16
N ASP A 21 -17.16 -16.57 -11.64
CA ASP A 21 -17.25 -18.01 -11.77
C ASP A 21 -17.15 -18.60 -10.37
N GLY A 22 -18.26 -18.49 -9.66
CA GLY A 22 -18.55 -19.25 -8.46
C GLY A 22 -18.62 -20.73 -8.79
N ASN A 23 -17.49 -21.39 -9.05
CA ASN A 23 -17.36 -22.83 -8.83
C ASN A 23 -15.92 -23.37 -8.80
N HIS A 24 -15.63 -24.11 -7.72
CA HIS A 24 -14.53 -25.10 -7.55
C HIS A 24 -13.06 -24.63 -7.52
N SER A 25 -12.51 -24.47 -6.30
CA SER A 25 -11.38 -25.30 -5.81
C SER A 25 -10.89 -24.88 -4.41
N LYS A 26 -11.78 -24.88 -3.40
CA LYS A 26 -11.32 -24.92 -1.99
C LYS A 26 -10.83 -26.34 -1.69
N ARG A 27 -9.51 -26.56 -1.78
CA ARG A 27 -8.80 -27.67 -1.13
C ARG A 27 -9.16 -27.67 0.36
N ARG A 28 -10.07 -28.57 0.74
CA ARG A 28 -10.63 -28.67 2.09
C ARG A 28 -9.67 -29.44 2.98
N CYS A 29 -8.91 -28.76 3.83
CA CYS A 29 -8.23 -29.39 4.97
C CYS A 29 -9.30 -30.01 5.88
N LYS A 30 -9.24 -31.33 6.08
CA LYS A 30 -10.13 -32.08 6.99
C LYS A 30 -9.69 -31.82 8.44
N GLY A 31 -10.22 -30.77 9.06
CA GLY A 31 -10.30 -30.64 10.52
C GLY A 31 -11.61 -31.27 11.01
N LYS A 32 -11.52 -32.35 11.77
CA LYS A 32 -12.67 -32.99 12.44
C LYS A 32 -13.02 -32.17 13.68
N ASP A 33 -13.94 -31.23 13.56
CA ASP A 33 -14.59 -30.62 14.74
C ASP A 33 -15.94 -31.28 15.03
N LYS A 34 -16.10 -31.65 16.30
CA LYS A 34 -17.23 -32.40 16.83
C LYS A 34 -18.48 -31.50 16.81
N LYS A 35 -19.45 -31.85 15.95
CA LYS A 35 -20.76 -31.18 15.89
C LYS A 35 -21.47 -31.26 17.23
N LEU A 36 -21.59 -30.11 17.91
CA LEU A 36 -22.67 -29.91 18.87
C LEU A 36 -23.99 -29.94 18.11
N ARG A 37 -24.92 -30.75 18.63
CA ARG A 37 -26.32 -30.87 18.19
C ARG A 37 -27.03 -29.54 18.47
N GLY A 38 -26.92 -28.60 17.54
CA GLY A 38 -27.85 -27.49 17.41
C GLY A 38 -28.87 -27.86 16.35
N LEU A 39 -30.15 -27.88 16.72
CA LEU A 39 -31.27 -28.09 15.82
C LEU A 39 -31.20 -27.02 14.71
N ALA A 40 -30.73 -27.40 13.53
CA ALA A 40 -30.83 -26.54 12.36
C ALA A 40 -32.31 -26.47 12.00
N GLY A 41 -32.92 -25.31 12.28
CA GLY A 41 -34.26 -25.00 11.79
C GLY A 41 -34.32 -25.11 10.27
N PRO A 42 -35.52 -25.30 9.70
CA PRO A 42 -35.68 -25.32 8.25
C PRO A 42 -35.06 -24.05 7.65
N PRO A 43 -34.44 -24.14 6.45
CA PRO A 43 -33.92 -22.97 5.76
C PRO A 43 -35.03 -21.92 5.68
N GLY A 44 -34.73 -20.71 6.16
CA GLY A 44 -35.67 -19.60 6.11
C GLY A 44 -36.14 -19.37 4.67
N PRO A 45 -37.37 -18.87 4.47
CA PRO A 45 -37.86 -18.55 3.13
C PRO A 45 -36.88 -17.60 2.43
N PRO A 46 -36.73 -17.70 1.09
CA PRO A 46 -35.96 -16.74 0.32
C PRO A 46 -36.37 -15.32 0.71
N GLY A 47 -35.39 -14.48 1.05
CA GLY A 47 -35.65 -13.09 1.37
C GLY A 47 -36.37 -12.40 0.20
N PRO A 48 -37.24 -11.40 0.46
CA PRO A 48 -37.88 -10.65 -0.60
C PRO A 48 -36.81 -10.06 -1.54
N GLN A 49 -37.11 -10.07 -2.83
CA GLN A 49 -36.22 -9.47 -3.83
C GLN A 49 -35.97 -8.01 -3.46
N GLY A 50 -34.68 -7.61 -3.44
CA GLY A 50 -34.30 -6.23 -3.17
C GLY A 50 -34.97 -5.27 -4.17
N PRO A 51 -35.23 -4.02 -3.79
CA PRO A 51 -35.81 -3.05 -4.70
C PRO A 51 -34.93 -2.90 -5.96
N PRO A 52 -35.53 -2.63 -7.13
CA PRO A 52 -34.77 -2.35 -8.35
C PRO A 52 -33.72 -1.26 -8.10
N GLY A 53 -32.49 -1.50 -8.57
CA GLY A 53 -31.41 -0.52 -8.48
C GLY A 53 -31.79 0.80 -9.15
N ALA A 54 -31.32 1.92 -8.61
CA ALA A 54 -31.54 3.22 -9.23
C ALA A 54 -31.07 3.21 -10.69
N PRO A 55 -31.77 3.92 -11.61
CA PRO A 55 -31.33 4.05 -12.98
C PRO A 55 -29.89 4.54 -13.01
N GLY A 56 -29.03 3.85 -13.78
CA GLY A 56 -27.66 4.32 -14.00
C GLY A 56 -27.69 5.71 -14.60
N ALA A 57 -26.80 6.59 -14.15
CA ALA A 57 -26.73 7.95 -14.68
C ALA A 57 -26.58 7.89 -16.21
N GLU A 58 -27.55 8.46 -16.93
CA GLU A 58 -27.49 8.57 -18.39
C GLU A 58 -26.44 9.62 -18.74
N VAL A 59 -25.22 9.17 -18.94
CA VAL A 59 -24.10 10.00 -19.38
C VAL A 59 -24.25 10.23 -20.89
N THR A 60 -24.96 11.30 -21.27
CA THR A 60 -25.08 11.70 -22.67
C THR A 60 -23.79 12.33 -23.17
N ARG A 61 -23.56 12.30 -24.49
CA ARG A 61 -22.36 12.87 -25.11
C ARG A 61 -22.26 14.37 -24.84
N GLU A 62 -23.40 15.02 -24.75
CA GLU A 62 -23.53 16.46 -24.53
C GLU A 62 -23.08 16.83 -23.12
N VAL A 63 -23.44 16.04 -22.10
CA VAL A 63 -23.00 16.24 -20.71
C VAL A 63 -21.47 16.08 -20.60
N LEU A 64 -20.90 15.04 -21.21
CA LEU A 64 -19.44 14.84 -21.22
C LEU A 64 -18.69 15.99 -21.91
N LEU A 65 -19.22 16.48 -23.03
CA LEU A 65 -18.63 17.62 -23.73
C LEU A 65 -18.74 18.91 -22.92
N GLN A 66 -19.80 19.08 -22.14
CA GLN A 66 -19.97 20.22 -21.26
C GLN A 66 -18.98 20.17 -20.08
N GLU A 67 -18.82 19.02 -19.43
CA GLU A 67 -17.80 18.80 -18.40
C GLU A 67 -16.40 19.04 -18.95
N PHE A 68 -16.11 18.54 -20.15
CA PHE A 68 -14.83 18.77 -20.81
C PHE A 68 -14.56 20.26 -21.07
N LYS A 69 -15.58 21.03 -21.49
CA LYS A 69 -15.46 22.47 -21.68
C LYS A 69 -15.18 23.22 -20.38
N GLU A 70 -15.83 22.83 -19.28
CA GLU A 70 -15.56 23.42 -17.96
C GLU A 70 -14.13 23.11 -17.50
N ILE A 71 -13.67 21.87 -17.67
CA ILE A 71 -12.28 21.48 -17.38
C ILE A 71 -11.28 22.31 -18.21
N LEU A 72 -11.56 22.51 -19.50
CA LEU A 72 -10.71 23.34 -20.36
C LEU A 72 -10.71 24.81 -19.90
N LYS A 73 -11.86 25.34 -19.51
CA LYS A 73 -11.99 26.71 -19.03
C LYS A 73 -11.20 26.92 -17.74
N GLU A 74 -11.35 26.03 -16.77
CA GLU A 74 -10.59 26.04 -15.51
C GLU A 74 -9.08 25.97 -15.76
N ALA A 75 -8.64 25.09 -16.66
CA ALA A 75 -7.24 24.94 -17.03
C ALA A 75 -6.67 26.20 -17.73
N MET A 76 -7.47 26.88 -18.55
CA MET A 76 -7.08 28.14 -19.20
C MET A 76 -6.98 29.29 -18.20
N GLU A 77 -7.94 29.40 -17.28
CA GLU A 77 -7.95 30.42 -16.23
C GLU A 77 -6.73 30.26 -15.29
N HIS A 78 -6.39 29.01 -14.94
CA HIS A 78 -5.20 28.70 -14.15
C HIS A 78 -3.88 29.02 -14.86
N ARG A 79 -3.83 28.95 -16.20
CA ARG A 79 -2.65 29.40 -16.98
C ARG A 79 -2.58 30.92 -17.06
N ALA A 80 -3.73 31.60 -17.22
CA ALA A 80 -3.80 33.05 -17.29
C ALA A 80 -3.36 33.69 -15.96
N SER A 81 -3.74 33.11 -14.82
CA SER A 81 -3.29 33.60 -13.50
C SER A 81 -1.79 33.45 -13.28
N LEU A 82 -1.16 32.40 -13.82
CA LEU A 82 0.30 32.19 -13.78
C LEU A 82 1.06 33.12 -14.74
N ALA A 83 0.45 33.48 -15.89
CA ALA A 83 1.07 34.38 -16.87
C ALA A 83 1.16 35.84 -16.40
N VAL A 84 0.33 36.28 -15.45
CA VAL A 84 0.36 37.65 -14.90
C VAL A 84 1.61 37.91 -14.02
N SER A 85 2.29 36.86 -13.55
CA SER A 85 3.50 36.98 -12.72
C SER A 85 4.83 36.99 -13.50
N ALA A 86 4.82 36.78 -14.82
CA ALA A 86 6.05 36.66 -15.60
C ALA A 86 6.32 37.94 -16.42
N GLN A 87 7.28 38.73 -15.94
CA GLN A 87 7.91 39.81 -16.68
C GLN A 87 8.46 39.30 -18.04
N PRO A 88 8.40 40.09 -19.13
CA PRO A 88 8.71 39.59 -20.47
C PRO A 88 10.22 39.48 -20.69
N SER A 89 10.79 38.30 -20.44
CA SER A 89 12.15 37.96 -20.87
C SER A 89 12.11 37.09 -22.12
N GLN A 90 12.65 37.64 -23.21
CA GLN A 90 12.77 37.03 -24.53
C GLN A 90 13.69 35.81 -24.50
N LEU A 91 13.15 34.60 -24.58
CA LEU A 91 13.91 33.40 -24.97
C LEU A 91 13.10 32.53 -25.94
N PRO A 92 13.75 31.81 -26.87
CA PRO A 92 13.09 31.19 -28.02
C PRO A 92 12.07 30.10 -27.60
N PRO A 93 10.91 29.99 -28.29
CA PRO A 93 9.81 29.09 -27.91
C PRO A 93 10.15 27.59 -27.91
N LEU A 94 11.29 27.19 -28.46
CA LEU A 94 11.61 25.77 -28.71
C LEU A 94 12.24 25.05 -27.51
N LEU A 95 12.63 25.75 -26.44
CA LEU A 95 13.17 25.12 -25.21
C LEU A 95 12.13 24.96 -24.08
N LEU A 96 10.97 25.59 -24.18
CA LEU A 96 9.94 25.54 -23.12
C LEU A 96 9.01 24.32 -23.23
N SER A 97 9.07 23.55 -24.31
CA SER A 97 8.23 22.36 -24.52
C SER A 97 8.64 21.14 -23.66
N LEU A 98 9.78 21.23 -22.95
CA LEU A 98 10.24 20.19 -22.02
C LEU A 98 9.95 20.51 -20.54
N GLN A 99 9.38 21.68 -20.24
CA GLN A 99 9.27 22.20 -18.86
C GLN A 99 7.91 21.97 -18.18
N GLU A 100 6.93 21.34 -18.83
CA GLU A 100 5.59 21.15 -18.22
C GLU A 100 5.00 19.76 -18.51
N LEU A 101 5.79 18.70 -18.27
CA LEU A 101 5.15 17.49 -17.76
C LEU A 101 4.68 17.84 -16.33
N PRO A 102 3.40 17.66 -15.96
CA PRO A 102 2.99 17.78 -14.56
C PRO A 102 3.96 16.96 -13.74
N PRO A 103 4.50 17.46 -12.61
CA PRO A 103 5.54 16.76 -11.86
C PRO A 103 5.07 15.32 -11.68
N GLN A 104 5.72 14.40 -12.40
CA GLN A 104 5.29 13.02 -12.54
C GLN A 104 5.05 12.49 -11.14
N ARG A 105 3.79 12.20 -10.77
CA ARG A 105 3.33 11.76 -9.42
C ARG A 105 4.50 11.39 -8.52
N ARG A 106 5.13 12.40 -7.94
CA ARG A 106 6.40 12.17 -7.28
C ARG A 106 6.04 11.51 -5.96
N VAL A 107 6.61 10.34 -5.71
CA VAL A 107 6.46 9.72 -4.39
C VAL A 107 7.10 10.69 -3.39
N GLU A 108 6.29 11.33 -2.57
CA GLU A 108 6.72 12.35 -1.59
C GLU A 108 7.56 11.70 -0.48
N GLU A 109 7.05 10.61 0.09
CA GLU A 109 7.72 9.87 1.16
C GLU A 109 8.10 8.47 0.67
N ALA A 110 9.39 8.17 0.69
CA ALA A 110 9.89 6.84 0.36
C ALA A 110 11.19 6.59 1.11
N PHE A 111 11.29 5.46 1.80
CA PHE A 111 12.51 5.12 2.51
C PHE A 111 12.80 3.62 2.47
N HIS A 112 14.08 3.30 2.58
CA HIS A 112 14.58 1.97 2.86
C HIS A 112 15.59 2.09 4.00
N CYS A 113 15.34 1.40 5.11
CA CYS A 113 16.25 1.33 6.24
C CYS A 113 16.54 -0.12 6.62
N LYS A 114 17.72 -0.35 7.21
CA LYS A 114 18.12 -1.64 7.77
C LYS A 114 18.70 -1.44 9.17
N LEU A 115 18.62 -2.45 10.03
CA LEU A 115 19.33 -2.42 11.31
C LEU A 115 20.85 -2.30 11.07
N LYS A 116 21.54 -1.55 11.95
CA LYS A 116 23.00 -1.46 11.92
C LYS A 116 23.69 -2.79 12.21
N GLY A 117 23.05 -3.65 13.00
CA GLY A 117 23.54 -4.98 13.36
C GLY A 117 22.43 -5.86 13.93
N PRO A 118 22.76 -7.12 14.29
CA PRO A 118 21.81 -8.01 14.95
C PRO A 118 21.42 -7.48 16.33
N VAL A 119 20.19 -7.78 16.74
CA VAL A 119 19.64 -7.43 18.06
C VAL A 119 19.32 -8.72 18.80
N VAL A 120 19.89 -8.89 19.99
CA VAL A 120 19.59 -10.03 20.86
C VAL A 120 18.30 -9.75 21.61
N VAL A 121 17.36 -10.69 21.57
CA VAL A 121 16.06 -10.59 22.23
C VAL A 121 15.91 -11.75 23.20
N ASP A 122 15.80 -11.44 24.49
CA ASP A 122 15.65 -12.44 25.54
C ASP A 122 14.23 -13.03 25.57
N LYS A 123 14.11 -14.25 26.09
CA LYS A 123 12.81 -14.90 26.24
C LYS A 123 11.87 -14.05 27.11
N LYS A 124 10.60 -13.97 26.72
CA LYS A 124 9.54 -13.20 27.42
C LYS A 124 9.81 -11.69 27.48
N THR A 125 10.62 -11.16 26.57
CA THR A 125 10.81 -9.71 26.45
C THR A 125 10.12 -9.18 25.21
N LEU A 126 9.75 -7.90 25.27
CA LEU A 126 9.32 -7.12 24.11
C LEU A 126 10.39 -6.05 23.89
N VAL A 127 10.92 -5.99 22.67
CA VAL A 127 12.01 -5.07 22.31
C VAL A 127 11.57 -4.24 21.11
N GLU A 128 11.60 -2.92 21.27
CA GLU A 128 11.47 -1.98 20.15
C GLU A 128 12.81 -1.93 19.41
N LEU A 129 12.79 -2.30 18.13
CA LEU A 129 13.98 -2.26 17.29
C LEU A 129 14.38 -0.80 17.05
N GLN A 130 15.67 -0.51 17.20
CA GLN A 130 16.25 0.82 17.04
C GLN A 130 17.60 0.72 16.32
N ASN A 131 18.27 1.86 16.13
CA ASN A 131 19.58 1.97 15.49
C ASN A 131 19.56 1.50 14.03
N PHE A 132 18.59 1.98 13.25
CA PHE A 132 18.59 1.74 11.81
C PHE A 132 19.60 2.65 11.10
N GLN A 133 19.84 2.32 9.83
CA GLN A 133 20.66 3.08 8.90
C GLN A 133 20.05 3.01 7.50
N SER A 134 20.29 4.04 6.69
CA SER A 134 20.08 3.92 5.25
C SER A 134 21.13 2.94 4.70
N PRO A 135 20.72 1.85 4.01
CA PRO A 135 21.67 1.06 3.26
C PRO A 135 22.39 1.96 2.25
N GLN A 136 23.67 1.70 1.99
CA GLN A 136 24.43 2.36 0.91
C GLN A 136 24.42 1.50 -0.38
N ALA A 137 23.49 0.55 -0.47
CA ALA A 137 23.38 -0.37 -1.59
C ALA A 137 22.67 0.29 -2.78
N LYS A 138 23.00 -0.14 -4.00
CA LYS A 138 22.31 0.32 -5.21
C LYS A 138 20.80 0.07 -5.07
N GLY A 139 20.00 1.12 -5.22
CA GLY A 139 18.54 1.06 -5.05
C GLY A 139 18.04 1.34 -3.62
N SER A 140 18.91 1.67 -2.67
CA SER A 140 18.49 2.30 -1.41
C SER A 140 17.99 3.71 -1.68
N PHE A 141 16.93 4.12 -1.00
CA PHE A 141 16.38 5.47 -1.10
C PHE A 141 15.98 5.97 0.28
N LEU A 142 16.18 7.26 0.50
CA LEU A 142 15.62 8.00 1.63
C LEU A 142 15.13 9.32 1.05
N ARG A 143 13.81 9.52 1.10
CA ARG A 143 13.12 10.67 0.55
C ARG A 143 12.04 11.10 1.54
N GLY A 144 11.94 12.40 1.71
CA GLY A 144 11.03 13.00 2.67
C GLY A 144 11.66 13.16 4.05
N SER A 145 10.86 13.60 5.01
CA SER A 145 11.29 13.87 6.38
C SER A 145 10.52 13.03 7.41
N GLY A 146 9.57 12.20 6.99
CA GLY A 146 8.72 11.44 7.89
C GLY A 146 9.44 10.35 8.69
N LEU A 147 10.56 9.81 8.18
CA LEU A 147 11.30 8.75 8.84
C LEU A 147 12.40 9.29 9.77
N ASN A 148 12.32 8.96 11.06
CA ASN A 148 13.45 9.03 11.97
C ASN A 148 14.28 7.75 11.88
N VAL A 149 15.42 7.81 11.17
CA VAL A 149 16.27 6.65 10.91
C VAL A 149 16.87 6.05 12.19
N ALA A 150 17.16 6.84 13.22
CA ALA A 150 17.74 6.31 14.45
C ALA A 150 16.75 5.41 15.21
N SER A 151 15.48 5.81 15.28
CA SER A 151 14.42 5.05 15.97
C SER A 151 13.65 4.09 15.07
N GLY A 152 13.69 4.25 13.75
CA GLY A 152 12.86 3.50 12.81
C GLY A 152 11.40 3.97 12.78
N ARG A 153 11.06 5.06 13.48
CA ARG A 153 9.70 5.61 13.55
C ARG A 153 9.41 6.46 12.33
N PHE A 154 8.33 6.14 11.62
CA PHE A 154 7.81 6.94 10.54
C PHE A 154 6.56 7.71 11.00
N THR A 155 6.55 9.02 10.74
CA THR A 155 5.39 9.90 10.93
C THR A 155 4.91 10.32 9.56
N ALA A 156 3.67 9.95 9.22
CA ALA A 156 3.05 10.34 7.94
C ALA A 156 2.87 11.88 7.91
N PRO A 157 3.53 12.60 7.00
CA PRO A 157 3.43 14.07 6.94
C PRO A 157 2.09 14.53 6.34
N VAL A 158 1.45 13.67 5.54
CA VAL A 158 0.18 13.95 4.88
C VAL A 158 -0.77 12.75 5.02
N GLY A 159 -2.08 13.00 5.01
CA GLY A 159 -3.07 11.93 4.96
C GLY A 159 -3.00 11.19 3.62
N GLY A 160 -3.02 9.86 3.64
CA GLY A 160 -2.93 9.07 2.40
C GLY A 160 -2.76 7.58 2.62
N ILE A 161 -2.53 6.87 1.52
CA ILE A 161 -2.28 5.43 1.51
C ILE A 161 -0.77 5.21 1.50
N TYR A 162 -0.28 4.48 2.49
CA TYR A 162 1.13 4.13 2.63
C TYR A 162 1.32 2.62 2.51
N GLN A 163 2.37 2.21 1.82
CA GLN A 163 2.76 0.81 1.70
C GLN A 163 4.05 0.56 2.47
N PHE A 164 4.00 -0.36 3.43
CA PHE A 164 5.18 -0.81 4.19
C PHE A 164 5.50 -2.27 3.85
N SER A 165 6.79 -2.57 3.79
CA SER A 165 7.31 -3.94 3.66
C SER A 165 8.51 -4.09 4.58
N ALA A 166 8.60 -5.22 5.27
CA ALA A 166 9.69 -5.51 6.19
C ALA A 166 10.14 -6.96 6.03
N ASN A 167 11.45 -7.16 5.94
CA ASN A 167 12.08 -8.48 5.93
C ASN A 167 12.87 -8.65 7.22
N ILE A 168 12.62 -9.72 7.95
CA ILE A 168 13.20 -9.95 9.27
C ILE A 168 13.83 -11.32 9.29
N HIS A 169 15.12 -11.34 9.61
CA HIS A 169 15.87 -12.57 9.77
C HIS A 169 16.02 -12.86 11.26
N VAL A 170 15.61 -14.05 11.68
CA VAL A 170 15.70 -14.49 13.07
C VAL A 170 16.71 -15.64 13.13
N ASP A 171 17.78 -15.44 13.88
CA ASP A 171 18.77 -16.47 14.17
C ASP A 171 18.61 -17.00 15.61
N HIS A 172 18.80 -18.30 15.78
CA HIS A 172 18.70 -19.03 17.04
C HIS A 172 20.02 -19.72 17.42
N SER A 173 21.12 -19.42 16.72
CA SER A 173 22.45 -20.00 16.93
C SER A 173 22.93 -19.89 18.39
N GLU A 174 22.83 -18.70 19.00
CA GLU A 174 23.19 -18.40 20.41
C GLU A 174 22.42 -19.28 21.43
N LEU A 175 21.18 -19.69 21.12
CA LEU A 175 20.37 -20.52 22.02
C LEU A 175 20.81 -21.97 22.04
N ARG A 176 21.46 -22.48 20.99
CA ARG A 176 21.92 -23.87 20.95
C ARG A 176 22.98 -24.19 22.02
N SER A 177 23.74 -23.19 22.46
CA SER A 177 24.83 -23.36 23.44
C SER A 177 24.37 -23.25 24.90
N ARG A 178 23.26 -22.56 25.18
CA ARG A 178 22.82 -22.22 26.55
C ARG A 178 21.43 -22.72 26.95
N ALA A 179 20.47 -22.86 26.02
CA ALA A 179 19.14 -23.39 26.31
C ALA A 179 18.35 -23.70 25.02
N GLN A 180 18.00 -24.96 24.80
CA GLN A 180 17.24 -25.38 23.61
C GLN A 180 15.87 -24.66 23.55
N LEU A 181 15.54 -24.09 22.38
CA LEU A 181 14.20 -23.57 22.12
C LEU A 181 13.19 -24.72 22.17
N ARG A 182 12.11 -24.54 22.92
CA ARG A 182 11.03 -25.53 22.96
C ARG A 182 10.12 -25.34 21.74
N ALA A 183 9.47 -26.40 21.28
CA ALA A 183 8.51 -26.34 20.17
C ALA A 183 7.33 -25.37 20.40
N ARG A 184 7.13 -24.92 21.65
CA ARG A 184 6.10 -23.94 22.04
C ARG A 184 6.62 -22.50 22.13
N ASP A 185 7.94 -22.29 22.05
CA ASP A 185 8.50 -20.95 22.07
C ASP A 185 8.13 -20.26 20.74
N GLN A 186 7.64 -19.02 20.82
CA GLN A 186 7.20 -18.23 19.67
C GLN A 186 7.89 -16.87 19.67
N VAL A 187 8.32 -16.43 18.49
CA VAL A 187 8.77 -15.06 18.25
C VAL A 187 7.69 -14.35 17.46
N ARG A 188 7.24 -13.21 17.96
CA ARG A 188 6.26 -12.35 17.29
C ARG A 188 6.95 -11.09 16.83
N VAL A 189 6.64 -10.65 15.62
CA VAL A 189 7.08 -9.36 15.11
C VAL A 189 5.86 -8.55 14.70
N LEU A 190 5.87 -7.28 15.07
CA LEU A 190 4.75 -6.36 14.91
C LEU A 190 5.24 -5.06 14.27
N LEU A 191 4.46 -4.53 13.33
CA LEU A 191 4.59 -3.15 12.87
C LEU A 191 3.57 -2.31 13.63
N CYS A 192 4.04 -1.34 14.40
CA CYS A 192 3.23 -0.62 15.36
C CYS A 192 2.80 0.74 14.83
N ILE A 193 1.49 0.95 14.78
CA ILE A 193 0.90 2.27 14.56
C ILE A 193 0.75 2.91 15.95
N GLU A 194 1.25 4.14 16.12
CA GLU A 194 1.19 4.89 17.39
C GLU A 194 1.76 4.16 18.61
N SER A 195 2.70 3.22 18.40
CA SER A 195 3.27 2.37 19.48
C SER A 195 2.24 1.53 20.27
N LEU A 196 1.07 1.25 19.70
CA LEU A 196 -0.02 0.53 20.37
C LEU A 196 0.14 -1.01 20.45
N CYS A 197 1.33 -1.55 20.13
CA CYS A 197 1.60 -2.99 20.18
C CYS A 197 1.75 -3.59 21.59
N HIS A 198 1.84 -2.75 22.62
CA HIS A 198 2.12 -3.18 24.01
C HIS A 198 0.96 -3.93 24.68
N ARG A 199 -0.21 -4.00 24.04
CA ARG A 199 -1.43 -4.59 24.59
C ARG A 199 -1.71 -6.04 24.12
N HIS A 200 -0.75 -6.71 23.48
CA HIS A 200 -0.95 -7.98 22.79
C HIS A 200 0.00 -9.10 23.22
#